data_AF-A0A7S4ENV3-F1
#
_entry.id   AF-A0A7S4ENV3-F1
#
_cell.length_a   1.000
_cell.length_b   1.000
_cell.length_c   1.000
_cell.angle_alpha   90.00
_cell.angle_beta   90.00
_cell.angle_gamma   90.00
#
_symmetry.space_group_name_H-M   'P 1'
#
loop_
_entity.id
_entity.type
_entity.pdbx_description
1 polymer ?
#
loop_
_entity_poly.entity_id
_entity_poly.type
_entity_poly.pdbx_seq_one_letter_code
_entity_poly.pdbx_strand_id
1 'polypeptide(L)'
;NRGTTAGDYSFFLDTMTEPTVNKTIEEYLTKAQMKPITKDRTSIDISIFREAVGNTLTNITSIYSEEVAEDLGHAYLVDKLHHYRKRREDHNACLPKPQPRPKKPTVMEAYTQKTYLYSLKPYWLSQNLDREARALISKKFPDSLAGLMCPATQCLPPSVTARAAFDYIEEMTGATTASNMRHQELLQGLINREYVPGISLAKLYFNQCETDQHRINAIGVAIIPDTQIMVGAQLAFQKVIDSTVMQIMDNAWTTISATNLYSSPEITYRQFKAHY
;
A
#
# COMPACT_ATOMS: atom_id res chain seq x y z
N ASN A 1 -54.42 -22.86 29.99
CA ASN A 1 -53.82 -22.22 31.19
C ASN A 1 -52.61 -23.04 31.62
N ARG A 2 -51.35 -22.66 31.51
CA ARG A 2 -50.63 -21.37 31.32
C ARG A 2 -49.47 -21.71 30.35
N GLY A 3 -49.23 -20.99 29.26
CA GLY A 3 -48.80 -19.59 29.24
C GLY A 3 -47.32 -19.55 28.81
N THR A 4 -47.02 -19.99 27.59
CA THR A 4 -45.72 -19.76 26.95
C THR A 4 -45.63 -18.27 26.68
N THR A 5 -44.92 -17.57 27.57
CA THR A 5 -44.80 -16.12 27.57
C THR A 5 -44.17 -15.65 26.27
N ALA A 6 -44.91 -14.83 25.53
CA ALA A 6 -44.48 -14.00 24.42
C ALA A 6 -43.37 -12.98 24.79
N GLY A 7 -42.71 -13.14 25.94
CA GLY A 7 -41.64 -12.26 26.45
C GLY A 7 -40.27 -12.53 25.83
N ASP A 8 -39.96 -13.79 25.50
CA ASP A 8 -38.62 -14.16 25.00
C ASP A 8 -38.35 -13.74 23.55
N TYR A 9 -39.39 -13.43 22.78
CA TYR A 9 -39.22 -12.95 21.40
C TYR A 9 -38.98 -11.44 21.33
N SER A 10 -39.41 -10.68 22.34
CA SER A 10 -39.25 -9.21 22.38
C SER A 10 -37.83 -8.76 22.70
N PHE A 11 -37.09 -9.57 23.48
CA PHE A 11 -35.73 -9.22 23.91
C PHE A 11 -34.68 -9.36 22.79
N PHE A 12 -34.95 -10.17 21.75
CA PHE A 12 -33.96 -10.47 20.71
C PHE A 12 -34.19 -9.72 19.38
N LEU A 13 -35.42 -9.27 19.10
CA LEU A 13 -35.67 -8.34 18.00
C LEU A 13 -35.00 -6.98 18.24
N ASP A 14 -34.77 -6.62 19.51
CA ASP A 14 -34.04 -5.42 19.94
C ASP A 14 -32.50 -5.52 19.75
N THR A 15 -32.00 -6.69 19.34
CA THR A 15 -30.56 -6.94 19.09
C THR A 15 -30.19 -7.04 17.60
N MET A 16 -31.06 -6.52 16.72
CA MET A 16 -30.67 -6.09 15.37
C MET A 16 -29.89 -4.77 15.39
N THR A 17 -29.19 -4.48 16.48
CA THR A 17 -28.16 -3.44 16.49
C THR A 17 -27.09 -3.83 15.47
N GLU A 18 -26.72 -2.87 14.62
CA GLU A 18 -25.58 -3.00 13.72
C GLU A 18 -24.39 -3.59 14.51
N PRO A 19 -23.57 -4.47 13.90
CA PRO A 19 -22.43 -5.05 14.60
C PRO A 19 -21.60 -3.92 15.23
N THR A 20 -21.64 -3.84 16.56
CA THR A 20 -21.01 -2.78 17.32
C THR A 20 -19.51 -2.98 17.25
N VAL A 21 -18.85 -2.16 16.44
CA VAL A 21 -17.40 -1.99 16.52
C VAL A 21 -17.13 -1.14 17.75
N ASN A 22 -16.25 -1.60 18.64
CA ASN A 22 -15.94 -0.87 19.88
C ASN A 22 -15.37 0.54 19.62
N LYS A 23 -14.78 0.75 18.43
CA LYS A 23 -14.23 2.02 17.95
C LYS A 23 -14.30 2.10 16.43
N THR A 24 -14.49 3.31 15.91
CA THR A 24 -14.41 3.61 14.47
C THR A 24 -12.95 3.52 13.98
N ILE A 25 -12.72 3.26 12.69
CA ILE A 25 -11.38 3.36 12.08
C ILE A 25 -10.76 4.73 12.37
N GLU A 26 -11.55 5.81 12.33
CA GLU A 26 -11.05 7.17 12.62
C GLU A 26 -10.46 7.28 14.02
N GLU A 27 -11.08 6.66 15.03
CA GLU A 27 -10.64 6.73 16.44
C GLU A 27 -9.31 6.01 16.70
N TYR A 28 -8.89 5.12 15.81
CA TYR A 28 -7.56 4.50 15.86
C TYR A 28 -6.50 5.31 15.14
N LEU A 29 -6.90 6.27 14.28
CA LEU A 29 -5.97 7.11 13.54
C LEU A 29 -5.60 8.35 14.36
N THR A 30 -4.33 8.74 14.28
CA THR A 30 -3.86 9.98 14.90
C THR A 30 -4.37 11.19 14.13
N LYS A 31 -4.50 12.34 14.82
CA LYS A 31 -4.84 13.63 14.18
C LYS A 31 -3.89 13.98 13.03
N ALA A 32 -2.61 13.62 13.14
CA ALA A 32 -1.62 13.84 12.10
C ALA A 32 -1.90 12.98 10.85
N GLN A 33 -2.24 11.70 11.04
CA GLN A 33 -2.64 10.81 9.95
C GLN A 33 -3.91 11.30 9.23
N MET A 34 -4.81 11.97 9.94
CA MET A 34 -6.05 12.51 9.37
C MET A 34 -5.95 13.91 8.76
N LYS A 35 -4.79 14.57 8.80
CA LYS A 35 -4.62 15.90 8.19
C LYS A 35 -4.89 15.84 6.67
N PRO A 36 -5.86 16.60 6.13
CA PRO A 36 -6.17 16.56 4.70
C PRO A 36 -5.00 16.99 3.83
N ILE A 37 -4.87 16.35 2.67
CA ILE A 37 -3.89 16.65 1.62
C ILE A 37 -4.67 17.11 0.39
N THR A 38 -4.64 18.40 0.14
CA THR A 38 -5.42 19.06 -0.92
C THR A 38 -4.59 19.36 -2.17
N LYS A 39 -3.25 19.37 -2.06
CA LYS A 39 -2.31 19.64 -3.16
C LYS A 39 -1.05 18.78 -3.02
N ASP A 40 -0.36 18.59 -4.13
CA ASP A 40 0.97 17.99 -4.21
C ASP A 40 1.11 16.64 -3.50
N ARG A 41 0.02 15.85 -3.49
CA ARG A 41 0.02 14.51 -2.90
C ARG A 41 1.04 13.63 -3.63
N THR A 42 1.78 12.83 -2.88
CA THR A 42 2.76 11.90 -3.42
C THR A 42 2.29 10.45 -3.29
N SER A 43 2.93 9.54 -4.02
CA SER A 43 2.69 8.10 -3.86
C SER A 43 3.00 7.62 -2.43
N ILE A 44 3.96 8.26 -1.75
CA ILE A 44 4.30 8.02 -0.35
C ILE A 44 3.13 8.39 0.55
N ASP A 45 2.53 9.57 0.38
CA ASP A 45 1.42 10.03 1.23
C ASP A 45 0.24 9.05 1.20
N ILE A 46 -0.04 8.52 0.00
CA ILE A 46 -1.10 7.54 -0.22
C ILE A 46 -0.73 6.21 0.43
N SER A 47 0.51 5.75 0.25
CA SER A 47 1.01 4.50 0.83
C SER A 47 0.99 4.54 2.36
N ILE A 48 1.45 5.63 2.98
CA ILE A 48 1.45 5.83 4.44
C ILE A 48 0.01 5.81 4.97
N PHE A 49 -0.91 6.50 4.31
CA PHE A 49 -2.29 6.55 4.76
C PHE A 49 -3.00 5.19 4.59
N ARG A 50 -2.79 4.53 3.44
CA ARG A 50 -3.29 3.16 3.19
C ARG A 50 -2.74 2.19 4.24
N GLU A 51 -1.46 2.28 4.57
CA GLU A 51 -0.84 1.44 5.59
C GLU A 51 -1.46 1.68 6.97
N ALA A 52 -1.67 2.94 7.35
CA ALA A 52 -2.31 3.31 8.62
C ALA A 52 -3.74 2.74 8.72
N VAL A 53 -4.56 2.91 7.67
CA VAL A 53 -5.92 2.36 7.63
C VAL A 53 -5.90 0.83 7.66
N GLY A 54 -4.98 0.20 6.91
CA GLY A 54 -4.81 -1.25 6.90
C GLY A 54 -4.44 -1.80 8.28
N ASN A 55 -3.49 -1.16 8.97
CA ASN A 55 -3.09 -1.54 10.33
C ASN A 55 -4.25 -1.40 11.33
N THR A 56 -5.05 -0.35 11.21
CA THR A 56 -6.27 -0.19 12.02
C THR A 56 -7.26 -1.33 11.76
N LEU A 57 -7.52 -1.65 10.50
CA LEU A 57 -8.45 -2.71 10.11
C LEU A 57 -7.99 -4.11 10.56
N THR A 58 -6.69 -4.32 10.73
CA THR A 58 -6.13 -5.53 11.36
C THR A 58 -6.51 -5.64 12.84
N ASN A 59 -6.53 -4.51 13.54
CA ASN A 59 -6.78 -4.47 14.99
C ASN A 59 -8.28 -4.52 15.33
N ILE A 60 -9.16 -4.30 14.34
CA ILE A 60 -10.61 -4.45 14.51
C ILE A 60 -10.93 -5.94 14.53
N THR A 61 -11.00 -6.49 15.75
CA THR A 61 -11.35 -7.88 16.01
C THR A 61 -12.86 -8.08 15.89
N SER A 62 -13.27 -8.94 14.96
CA SER A 62 -14.64 -9.42 14.87
C SER A 62 -14.82 -10.58 15.85
N ILE A 63 -15.71 -10.42 16.83
CA ILE A 63 -16.13 -11.50 17.75
C ILE A 63 -16.93 -12.62 17.05
N TYR A 64 -17.24 -12.48 15.76
CA TYR A 64 -18.17 -13.33 15.01
C TYR A 64 -17.49 -14.25 14.00
N SER A 65 -16.16 -14.34 14.02
CA SER A 65 -15.43 -15.03 12.96
C SER A 65 -14.18 -15.69 13.50
N GLU A 66 -14.31 -16.88 14.06
CA GLU A 66 -13.16 -17.73 14.38
C GLU A 66 -12.31 -18.02 13.11
N GLU A 67 -12.94 -18.12 11.92
CA GLU A 67 -12.23 -18.28 10.64
C GLU A 67 -11.62 -16.99 10.05
N VAL A 68 -11.99 -15.79 10.53
CA VAL A 68 -11.37 -14.51 10.09
C VAL A 68 -10.45 -13.94 11.19
N ALA A 69 -10.54 -14.48 12.41
CA ALA A 69 -9.72 -14.13 13.55
C ALA A 69 -8.25 -14.60 13.39
N GLU A 70 -7.98 -15.56 12.50
CA GLU A 70 -6.60 -16.01 12.19
C GLU A 70 -5.91 -15.15 11.10
N ASP A 71 -6.63 -14.23 10.44
CA ASP A 71 -6.24 -13.64 9.15
C ASP A 71 -6.16 -12.11 9.13
N LEU A 72 -5.32 -11.48 9.97
CA LEU A 72 -5.07 -10.01 9.94
C LEU A 72 -6.34 -9.12 9.82
N GLY A 73 -7.50 -9.58 10.33
CA GLY A 73 -8.76 -8.86 10.35
C GLY A 73 -9.28 -8.40 8.97
N HIS A 74 -9.63 -7.11 8.88
CA HIS A 74 -10.29 -6.52 7.70
C HIS A 74 -9.34 -5.75 6.78
N ALA A 75 -8.01 -5.90 6.94
CA ALA A 75 -7.01 -5.15 6.16
C ALA A 75 -7.14 -5.34 4.64
N TYR A 76 -7.71 -6.47 4.21
CA TYR A 76 -8.04 -6.74 2.81
C TYR A 76 -8.98 -5.70 2.18
N LEU A 77 -9.64 -4.83 2.93
CA LEU A 77 -10.49 -3.77 2.38
C LEU A 77 -9.69 -2.65 1.72
N VAL A 78 -8.41 -2.48 2.08
CA VAL A 78 -7.57 -1.37 1.59
C VAL A 78 -6.23 -1.83 1.03
N ASP A 79 -5.73 -3.00 1.48
CA ASP A 79 -4.40 -3.49 1.16
C ASP A 79 -4.22 -3.90 -0.29
N LYS A 80 -3.01 -3.68 -0.83
CA LYS A 80 -2.51 -4.43 -2.00
C LYS A 80 -1.82 -5.71 -1.55
N LEU A 81 -1.73 -6.68 -2.46
CA LEU A 81 -1.14 -7.99 -2.18
C LEU A 81 0.28 -7.91 -1.60
N HIS A 82 1.11 -7.02 -2.14
CA HIS A 82 2.48 -6.84 -1.67
C HIS A 82 2.55 -6.25 -0.25
N HIS A 83 1.68 -5.29 0.10
CA HIS A 83 1.60 -4.74 1.47
C HIS A 83 1.10 -5.80 2.46
N TYR A 84 0.11 -6.60 2.05
CA TYR A 84 -0.41 -7.68 2.86
C TYR A 84 0.64 -8.75 3.16
N ARG A 85 1.39 -9.19 2.14
CA ARG A 85 2.52 -10.13 2.27
C ARG A 85 3.61 -9.60 3.18
N LYS A 86 3.97 -8.32 3.03
CA LYS A 86 4.94 -7.65 3.90
C LYS A 86 4.49 -7.67 5.36
N ARG A 87 3.22 -7.38 5.64
CA ARG A 87 2.65 -7.43 7.00
C ARG A 87 2.58 -8.84 7.59
N ARG A 88 2.34 -9.85 6.76
CA ARG A 88 2.36 -11.27 7.16
C ARG A 88 3.77 -11.81 7.39
N GLU A 89 4.79 -11.10 6.93
CA GLU A 89 6.15 -11.64 6.78
C GLU A 89 6.19 -12.93 5.93
N ASP A 90 5.21 -13.09 5.04
CA ASP A 90 5.03 -14.27 4.19
C ASP A 90 4.82 -13.85 2.73
N HIS A 91 5.76 -14.26 1.87
CA HIS A 91 5.76 -13.94 0.45
C HIS A 91 4.71 -14.72 -0.34
N ASN A 92 4.21 -15.82 0.21
CA ASN A 92 3.17 -16.65 -0.40
C ASN A 92 1.76 -16.30 0.08
N ALA A 93 1.63 -15.39 1.06
CA ALA A 93 0.34 -14.98 1.56
C ALA A 93 -0.56 -14.42 0.45
N CYS A 94 -1.83 -14.81 0.51
CA CYS A 94 -2.88 -14.33 -0.38
C CYS A 94 -3.80 -13.37 0.36
N LEU A 95 -4.27 -12.34 -0.34
CA LEU A 95 -5.28 -11.44 0.20
C LEU A 95 -6.58 -12.22 0.48
N PRO A 96 -7.16 -12.09 1.69
CA PRO A 96 -8.46 -12.65 2.01
C PRO A 96 -9.53 -12.19 1.02
N LYS A 97 -10.47 -13.09 0.70
CA LYS A 97 -11.61 -12.76 -0.15
C LYS A 97 -12.64 -11.96 0.67
N PRO A 98 -13.35 -11.01 0.05
CA PRO A 98 -14.47 -10.33 0.71
C PRO A 98 -15.50 -11.31 1.23
N GLN A 99 -16.09 -11.00 2.38
CA GLN A 99 -17.15 -11.82 2.97
C GLN A 99 -18.37 -11.87 2.02
N PRO A 100 -18.77 -13.06 1.53
CA PRO A 100 -19.91 -13.16 0.65
C PRO A 100 -21.20 -12.90 1.42
N ARG A 101 -22.19 -12.27 0.77
CA ARG A 101 -23.52 -12.13 1.35
C ARG A 101 -24.15 -13.52 1.53
N PRO A 102 -24.55 -13.92 2.75
CA PRO A 102 -25.25 -15.18 2.96
C PRO A 102 -26.52 -15.26 2.10
N LYS A 103 -26.80 -16.45 1.56
CA LYS A 103 -28.03 -16.70 0.80
C LYS A 103 -29.20 -16.79 1.78
N LYS A 104 -30.27 -16.05 1.48
CA LYS A 104 -31.51 -16.13 2.25
C LYS A 104 -32.08 -17.56 2.15
N PRO A 105 -32.39 -18.22 3.26
CA PRO A 105 -33.00 -19.54 3.24
C PRO A 105 -34.35 -19.52 2.53
N THR A 106 -34.65 -20.58 1.78
CA THR A 106 -35.96 -20.77 1.14
C THR A 106 -37.07 -21.03 2.16
N VAL A 107 -36.72 -21.72 3.26
CA VAL A 107 -37.62 -22.01 4.37
C VAL A 107 -37.09 -21.33 5.63
N MET A 108 -37.91 -20.46 6.22
CA MET A 108 -37.56 -19.64 7.39
C MET A 108 -38.02 -20.33 8.68
N GLU A 109 -37.46 -21.51 8.95
CA GLU A 109 -37.59 -22.13 10.28
C GLU A 109 -36.73 -21.38 11.30
N ALA A 110 -37.13 -21.40 12.57
CA ALA A 110 -36.51 -20.58 13.63
C ALA A 110 -34.99 -20.79 13.75
N TYR A 111 -34.52 -22.03 13.66
CA TYR A 111 -33.08 -22.34 13.69
C TYR A 111 -32.36 -21.83 12.44
N THR A 112 -32.93 -22.08 11.25
CA THR A 112 -32.37 -21.66 9.95
C THR A 112 -32.31 -20.14 9.83
N GLN A 113 -33.32 -19.43 10.33
CA GLN A 113 -33.33 -17.98 10.45
C GLN A 113 -32.22 -17.48 11.38
N LYS A 114 -32.04 -18.12 12.54
CA LYS A 114 -30.99 -17.76 13.50
C LYS A 114 -29.60 -17.89 12.89
N THR A 115 -29.33 -19.01 12.21
CA THR A 115 -28.05 -19.24 11.52
C THR A 115 -27.83 -18.22 10.40
N TYR A 116 -28.84 -17.95 9.57
CA TYR A 116 -28.75 -16.94 8.51
C TYR A 116 -28.43 -15.54 9.06
N LEU A 117 -29.12 -15.10 10.11
CA LEU A 117 -28.88 -13.80 10.74
C LEU A 117 -27.50 -13.73 11.37
N TYR A 118 -27.03 -14.81 12.01
CA TYR A 118 -25.67 -14.88 12.56
C TYR A 118 -24.62 -14.73 11.45
N SER A 119 -24.75 -15.47 10.34
CA SER A 119 -23.86 -15.34 9.18
C SER A 119 -23.93 -13.97 8.49
N LEU A 120 -25.03 -13.23 8.66
CA LEU A 120 -25.20 -11.88 8.10
C LEU A 120 -24.34 -10.83 8.80
N LYS A 121 -24.04 -11.02 10.09
CA LYS A 121 -23.28 -10.07 10.92
C LYS A 121 -21.89 -9.75 10.36
N PRO A 122 -21.00 -10.72 10.03
CA PRO A 122 -19.68 -10.42 9.48
C PRO A 122 -19.73 -9.74 8.11
N TYR A 123 -20.75 -10.05 7.29
CA TYR A 123 -20.99 -9.36 6.02
C TYR A 123 -21.30 -7.88 6.25
N TRP A 124 -22.24 -7.56 7.16
CA TRP A 124 -22.58 -6.17 7.48
C TRP A 124 -21.42 -5.40 8.10
N LEU A 125 -20.64 -6.05 8.97
CA LEU A 125 -19.44 -5.45 9.55
C LEU A 125 -18.45 -5.04 8.46
N SER A 126 -18.15 -5.93 7.51
CA SER A 126 -17.27 -5.64 6.38
C SER A 126 -17.79 -4.47 5.52
N GLN A 127 -19.11 -4.41 5.26
CA GLN A 127 -19.73 -3.31 4.52
C GLN A 127 -19.64 -1.96 5.26
N ASN A 128 -19.80 -1.97 6.58
CA ASN A 128 -19.68 -0.78 7.41
C ASN A 128 -18.24 -0.27 7.44
N LEU A 129 -17.26 -1.16 7.61
CA LEU A 129 -15.84 -0.80 7.58
C LEU A 129 -15.39 -0.28 6.22
N ASP A 130 -15.88 -0.86 5.10
CA ASP A 130 -15.59 -0.33 3.77
C ASP A 130 -16.18 1.08 3.58
N ARG A 131 -17.42 1.30 4.03
CA ARG A 131 -18.06 2.63 3.99
C ARG A 131 -17.28 3.65 4.80
N GLU A 132 -16.83 3.28 5.98
CA GLU A 132 -16.05 4.15 6.84
C GLU A 132 -14.68 4.46 6.23
N ALA A 133 -13.97 3.46 5.72
CA ALA A 133 -12.71 3.65 5.02
C ALA A 133 -12.86 4.59 3.81
N ARG A 134 -13.95 4.47 3.04
CA ARG A 134 -14.25 5.41 1.93
C ARG A 134 -14.46 6.84 2.39
N ALA A 135 -15.15 7.05 3.50
CA ALA A 135 -15.32 8.37 4.10
C ALA A 135 -13.97 8.96 4.53
N LEU A 136 -13.10 8.15 5.14
CA LEU A 136 -11.77 8.57 5.56
C LEU A 136 -10.86 8.93 4.38
N ILE A 137 -10.88 8.14 3.30
CA ILE A 137 -10.13 8.46 2.07
C ILE A 137 -10.62 9.79 1.49
N SER A 138 -11.93 10.00 1.44
CA SER A 138 -12.53 11.25 0.95
C SER A 138 -12.14 12.44 1.82
N LYS A 139 -12.06 12.27 3.14
CA LYS A 139 -11.60 13.30 4.07
C LYS A 139 -10.10 13.59 3.95
N LYS A 140 -9.29 12.57 3.73
CA LYS A 140 -7.84 12.68 3.60
C LYS A 140 -7.43 13.29 2.25
N PHE A 141 -8.14 12.95 1.18
CA PHE A 141 -7.82 13.32 -0.21
C PHE A 141 -9.05 13.92 -0.94
N PRO A 142 -9.60 15.05 -0.47
CA PRO A 142 -10.90 15.58 -0.91
C PRO A 142 -11.01 15.82 -2.42
N ASP A 143 -9.96 16.36 -3.03
CA ASP A 143 -9.96 16.69 -4.47
C ASP A 143 -9.55 15.52 -5.35
N SER A 144 -9.04 14.44 -4.76
CA SER A 144 -8.38 13.36 -5.50
C SER A 144 -9.35 12.31 -6.02
N LEU A 145 -10.61 12.35 -5.59
CA LEU A 145 -11.66 11.40 -5.98
C LEU A 145 -12.72 12.02 -6.90
N ALA A 146 -12.56 13.27 -7.33
CA ALA A 146 -13.58 14.00 -8.09
C ALA A 146 -14.07 13.23 -9.34
N GLY A 147 -13.19 12.51 -10.03
CA GLY A 147 -13.54 11.69 -11.20
C GLY A 147 -14.32 10.40 -10.90
N LEU A 148 -14.39 9.98 -9.63
CA LEU A 148 -15.18 8.83 -9.18
C LEU A 148 -16.46 9.22 -8.45
N MET A 149 -16.63 10.49 -8.07
CA MET A 149 -17.80 10.95 -7.32
C MET A 149 -19.05 10.94 -8.20
N CYS A 150 -20.18 10.53 -7.63
CA CYS A 150 -21.47 10.68 -8.31
C CYS A 150 -21.85 12.17 -8.35
N PRO A 151 -22.11 12.77 -9.53
CA PRO A 151 -22.41 14.19 -9.64
C PRO A 151 -23.63 14.64 -8.82
N ALA A 152 -24.62 13.75 -8.66
CA ALA A 152 -25.87 14.04 -7.97
C ALA A 152 -25.73 14.05 -6.44
N THR A 153 -24.87 13.21 -5.88
CA THR A 153 -24.75 13.02 -4.42
C THR A 153 -23.43 13.51 -3.84
N GLN A 154 -22.46 13.88 -4.70
CA GLN A 154 -21.09 14.24 -4.32
C GLN A 154 -20.42 13.21 -3.39
N CYS A 155 -20.84 11.96 -3.53
CA CYS A 155 -20.37 10.83 -2.73
C CYS A 155 -19.87 9.72 -3.65
N LEU A 156 -18.95 8.89 -3.14
CA LEU A 156 -18.49 7.72 -3.87
C LEU A 156 -19.66 6.75 -4.10
N PRO A 157 -19.86 6.27 -5.34
CA PRO A 157 -20.88 5.27 -5.65
C PRO A 157 -20.74 4.04 -4.75
N PRO A 158 -21.84 3.37 -4.38
CA PRO A 158 -21.78 2.13 -3.58
C PRO A 158 -20.99 0.99 -4.24
N SER A 159 -20.82 1.03 -5.56
CA SER A 159 -20.02 0.06 -6.32
C SER A 159 -18.51 0.28 -6.18
N VAL A 160 -18.06 1.47 -5.78
CA VAL A 160 -16.63 1.78 -5.57
C VAL A 160 -16.27 1.38 -4.15
N THR A 161 -15.30 0.48 -4.01
CA THR A 161 -14.75 0.04 -2.72
C THR A 161 -13.65 0.97 -2.22
N ALA A 162 -13.29 0.87 -0.94
CA ALA A 162 -12.17 1.63 -0.37
C ALA A 162 -10.85 1.35 -1.09
N ARG A 163 -10.57 0.08 -1.43
CA ARG A 163 -9.40 -0.30 -2.25
C ARG A 163 -9.41 0.40 -3.61
N ALA A 164 -10.53 0.35 -4.33
CA ALA A 164 -10.64 0.98 -5.65
C ALA A 164 -10.45 2.50 -5.60
N ALA A 165 -10.92 3.15 -4.53
CA ALA A 165 -10.69 4.58 -4.31
C ALA A 165 -9.19 4.88 -4.12
N PHE A 166 -8.47 4.09 -3.32
CA PHE A 166 -7.01 4.24 -3.19
C PHE A 166 -6.28 3.98 -4.51
N ASP A 167 -6.64 2.91 -5.24
CA ASP A 167 -5.99 2.56 -6.52
C ASP A 167 -6.15 3.69 -7.54
N TYR A 168 -7.33 4.29 -7.62
CA TYR A 168 -7.59 5.45 -8.47
C TYR A 168 -6.74 6.66 -8.08
N ILE A 169 -6.64 6.97 -6.77
CA ILE A 169 -5.80 8.09 -6.32
C ILE A 169 -4.34 7.82 -6.71
N GLU A 170 -3.82 6.62 -6.50
CA GLU A 170 -2.44 6.26 -6.88
C GLU A 170 -2.20 6.42 -8.39
N GLU A 171 -3.11 5.91 -9.22
CA GLU A 171 -3.04 6.06 -10.68
C GLU A 171 -3.02 7.54 -11.10
N MET A 172 -3.90 8.35 -10.52
CA MET A 172 -3.95 9.80 -10.77
C MET A 172 -2.73 10.56 -10.24
N THR A 173 -1.94 9.95 -9.35
CA THR A 173 -0.76 10.58 -8.74
C THR A 173 0.53 10.21 -9.49
N GLY A 174 0.55 9.03 -10.13
CA GLY A 174 1.67 8.54 -10.96
C GLY A 174 1.89 9.32 -12.26
N ALA A 175 1.01 10.25 -12.63
CA ALA A 175 1.08 10.93 -13.93
C ALA A 175 0.72 12.43 -13.90
N THR A 176 0.99 13.16 -12.81
CA THR A 176 0.80 14.62 -12.84
C THR A 176 1.98 15.33 -13.53
N THR A 177 1.72 16.44 -14.23
CA THR A 177 2.79 17.27 -14.84
C THR A 177 3.84 17.69 -13.81
N ALA A 178 3.41 18.01 -12.58
CA ALA A 178 4.31 18.36 -11.48
C ALA A 178 5.18 17.17 -11.04
N SER A 179 4.59 15.97 -10.89
CA SER A 179 5.35 14.74 -10.61
C SER A 179 6.35 14.42 -11.72
N ASN A 180 5.95 14.57 -12.98
CA ASN A 180 6.81 14.35 -14.14
C ASN A 180 7.97 15.36 -14.20
N MET A 181 7.69 16.64 -13.97
CA MET A 181 8.73 17.67 -13.88
C MET A 181 9.70 17.38 -12.74
N ARG A 182 9.18 17.07 -11.55
CA ARG A 182 10.02 16.75 -10.38
C ARG A 182 10.85 15.49 -10.59
N HIS A 183 10.28 14.48 -11.25
CA HIS A 183 10.99 13.28 -11.66
C HIS A 183 12.12 13.60 -12.62
N GLN A 184 11.88 14.41 -13.65
CA GLN A 184 12.91 14.85 -14.58
C GLN A 184 14.02 15.66 -13.90
N GLU A 185 13.68 16.59 -13.00
CA GLU A 185 14.67 17.37 -12.24
C GLU A 185 15.60 16.47 -11.42
N LEU A 186 15.03 15.53 -10.66
CA LEU A 186 15.81 14.63 -9.80
C LEU A 186 16.60 13.60 -10.62
N LEU A 187 16.02 13.08 -11.70
CA LEU A 187 16.72 12.19 -12.64
C LEU A 187 17.90 12.90 -13.30
N GLN A 188 17.73 14.14 -13.73
CA GLN A 188 18.81 14.94 -14.29
C GLN A 188 19.90 15.20 -13.24
N GLY A 189 19.52 15.45 -11.99
CA GLY A 189 20.45 15.55 -10.86
C GLY A 189 21.27 14.28 -10.63
N LEU A 190 20.63 13.11 -10.71
CA LEU A 190 21.31 11.81 -10.60
C LEU A 190 22.27 11.58 -11.78
N ILE A 191 21.84 11.84 -13.02
CA ILE A 191 22.67 11.67 -14.24
C ILE A 191 23.89 12.60 -14.23
N ASN A 192 23.71 13.83 -13.77
CA ASN A 192 24.77 14.83 -13.73
C ASN A 192 25.64 14.74 -12.46
N ARG A 193 25.42 13.74 -11.60
CA ARG A 193 26.16 13.62 -10.34
C ARG A 193 27.62 13.26 -10.62
N GLU A 194 28.50 14.23 -10.36
CA GLU A 194 29.93 14.06 -10.53
C GLU A 194 30.57 13.32 -9.35
N TYR A 195 31.57 12.50 -9.65
CA TYR A 195 32.46 11.94 -8.65
C TYR A 195 33.66 12.88 -8.47
N VAL A 196 34.00 13.22 -7.22
CA VAL A 196 35.15 14.06 -6.91
C VAL A 196 36.15 13.26 -6.08
N PRO A 197 37.26 12.79 -6.68
CA PRO A 197 38.29 12.05 -5.96
C PRO A 197 38.85 12.86 -4.78
N GLY A 198 39.14 12.19 -3.66
CA GLY A 198 39.74 12.80 -2.46
C GLY A 198 38.76 13.55 -1.54
N ILE A 199 37.68 14.13 -2.07
CA ILE A 199 36.60 14.74 -1.26
C ILE A 199 35.50 13.71 -0.97
N SER A 200 35.19 12.85 -1.96
CA SER A 200 34.20 11.80 -1.82
C SER A 200 34.86 10.41 -1.91
N LEU A 201 34.64 9.58 -0.89
CA LEU A 201 34.90 8.14 -1.00
C LEU A 201 33.87 7.53 -1.97
N ALA A 202 34.26 6.53 -2.77
CA ALA A 202 33.34 5.83 -3.69
C ALA A 202 32.05 5.35 -2.96
N LYS A 203 32.22 4.84 -1.74
CA LYS A 203 31.10 4.47 -0.85
C LYS A 203 30.13 5.63 -0.57
N LEU A 204 30.62 6.84 -0.35
CA LEU A 204 29.77 8.02 -0.12
C LEU A 204 29.02 8.40 -1.40
N TYR A 205 29.69 8.33 -2.56
CA TYR A 205 29.07 8.57 -3.86
C TYR A 205 27.90 7.60 -4.11
N PHE A 206 28.12 6.30 -3.90
CA PHE A 206 27.07 5.29 -4.06
C PHE A 206 25.89 5.50 -3.10
N ASN A 207 26.16 5.82 -1.82
CA ASN A 207 25.10 6.10 -0.86
C ASN A 207 24.24 7.31 -1.29
N GLN A 208 24.86 8.33 -1.90
CA GLN A 208 24.13 9.48 -2.44
C GLN A 208 23.28 9.07 -3.65
N CYS A 209 23.81 8.26 -4.56
CA CYS A 209 23.06 7.75 -5.71
C CYS A 209 21.86 6.91 -5.27
N GLU A 210 22.02 6.04 -4.27
CA GLU A 210 20.94 5.24 -3.68
C GLU A 210 19.87 6.13 -3.02
N THR A 211 20.30 7.18 -2.33
CA THR A 211 19.38 8.16 -1.73
C THR A 211 18.56 8.87 -2.80
N ASP A 212 19.20 9.28 -3.90
CA ASP A 212 18.53 9.93 -5.02
C ASP A 212 17.61 8.96 -5.76
N GLN A 213 18.04 7.72 -6.01
CA GLN A 213 17.22 6.66 -6.60
C GLN A 213 15.96 6.40 -5.76
N HIS A 214 16.10 6.27 -4.44
CA HIS A 214 14.96 6.12 -3.53
C HIS A 214 14.01 7.32 -3.64
N ARG A 215 14.54 8.55 -3.68
CA ARG A 215 13.73 9.78 -3.85
C ARG A 215 13.01 9.83 -5.19
N ILE A 216 13.65 9.39 -6.27
CA ILE A 216 13.05 9.36 -7.61
C ILE A 216 11.95 8.30 -7.67
N ASN A 217 12.23 7.10 -7.17
CA ASN A 217 11.28 5.98 -7.15
C ASN A 217 10.05 6.31 -6.29
N ALA A 218 10.23 7.07 -5.22
CA ALA A 218 9.17 7.60 -4.38
C ALA A 218 8.17 8.54 -5.10
N ILE A 219 8.56 9.15 -6.22
CA ILE A 219 7.65 9.98 -7.02
C ILE A 219 6.60 9.11 -7.71
N GLY A 220 6.95 7.86 -8.04
CA GLY A 220 6.03 6.89 -8.64
C GLY A 220 5.80 7.06 -10.15
N VAL A 221 6.61 7.87 -10.84
CA VAL A 221 6.57 8.04 -12.30
C VAL A 221 7.27 6.89 -13.02
N ALA A 222 8.49 6.55 -12.58
CA ALA A 222 9.26 5.43 -13.10
C ALA A 222 10.22 4.90 -12.02
N ILE A 223 10.53 3.61 -12.09
CA ILE A 223 11.53 2.96 -11.23
C ILE A 223 12.89 3.05 -11.93
N ILE A 224 13.87 3.60 -11.23
CA ILE A 224 15.27 3.61 -11.65
C ILE A 224 15.92 2.30 -11.17
N PRO A 225 16.31 1.39 -12.07
CA PRO A 225 16.95 0.13 -11.69
C PRO A 225 18.40 0.35 -11.24
N ASP A 226 18.91 -0.55 -10.40
CA ASP A 226 20.30 -0.50 -9.91
C ASP A 226 21.33 -0.50 -11.05
N THR A 227 21.02 -1.16 -12.16
CA THR A 227 21.86 -1.15 -13.38
C THR A 227 22.10 0.25 -13.92
N GLN A 228 21.14 1.17 -13.76
CA GLN A 228 21.29 2.55 -14.19
C GLN A 228 22.24 3.33 -13.27
N ILE A 229 22.24 3.05 -11.96
CA ILE A 229 23.24 3.59 -11.03
C ILE A 229 24.62 3.09 -11.40
N MET A 230 24.77 1.79 -11.70
CA MET A 230 26.06 1.20 -12.08
C MET A 230 26.66 1.91 -13.29
N VAL A 231 25.89 2.03 -14.37
CA VAL A 231 26.35 2.72 -15.60
C VAL A 231 26.68 4.18 -15.31
N GLY A 232 25.84 4.88 -14.54
CA GLY A 232 26.10 6.27 -14.15
C GLY A 232 27.41 6.43 -13.37
N ALA A 233 27.68 5.53 -12.43
CA ALA A 233 28.90 5.53 -11.64
C ALA A 233 30.15 5.27 -12.50
N GLN A 234 30.10 4.31 -13.43
CA GLN A 234 31.21 4.06 -14.37
C GLN A 234 31.56 5.32 -15.17
N LEU A 235 30.54 5.98 -15.73
CA LEU A 235 30.72 7.23 -16.49
C LEU A 235 31.26 8.36 -15.61
N ALA A 236 30.80 8.47 -14.36
CA ALA A 236 31.29 9.49 -13.43
C ALA A 236 32.76 9.25 -13.05
N PHE A 237 33.16 8.01 -12.81
CA PHE A 237 34.54 7.64 -12.50
C PHE A 237 35.46 7.81 -13.71
N GLN A 238 35.04 7.42 -14.90
CA GLN A 238 35.80 7.60 -16.15
C GLN A 238 36.15 9.06 -16.45
N LYS A 239 35.35 10.02 -15.97
CA LYS A 239 35.63 11.46 -16.17
C LYS A 239 36.78 12.00 -15.34
N VAL A 240 37.14 11.33 -14.24
CA VAL A 240 38.04 11.89 -13.22
C VAL A 240 39.20 10.97 -12.82
N ILE A 241 39.04 9.65 -13.00
CA ILE A 241 40.11 8.67 -12.78
C ILE A 241 40.96 8.55 -14.03
N ASP A 242 42.27 8.32 -13.87
CA ASP A 242 43.18 8.07 -14.98
C ASP A 242 42.66 6.93 -15.88
N SER A 243 42.70 7.16 -17.19
CA SER A 243 42.15 6.23 -18.20
C SER A 243 42.73 4.82 -18.10
N THR A 244 44.01 4.67 -17.76
CA THR A 244 44.68 3.36 -17.64
C THR A 244 44.16 2.61 -16.42
N VAL A 245 44.05 3.32 -15.28
CA VAL A 245 43.52 2.76 -14.03
C VAL A 245 42.06 2.35 -14.21
N MET A 246 41.27 3.20 -14.84
CA MET A 246 39.86 2.95 -15.11
C MET A 246 39.67 1.73 -16.01
N GLN A 247 40.49 1.59 -17.07
CA GLN A 247 40.45 0.42 -17.94
C GLN A 247 40.80 -0.88 -17.20
N ILE A 248 41.77 -0.85 -16.28
CA ILE A 248 42.10 -2.01 -15.43
C ILE A 248 40.89 -2.38 -14.55
N MET A 249 40.25 -1.39 -13.93
CA MET A 249 39.06 -1.61 -13.09
C MET A 249 37.88 -2.19 -13.89
N ASP A 250 37.60 -1.65 -15.08
CA ASP A 250 36.50 -2.10 -15.95
C ASP A 250 36.73 -3.53 -16.48
N ASN A 251 37.97 -3.86 -16.84
CA ASN A 251 38.34 -5.23 -17.26
C ASN A 251 38.18 -6.24 -16.11
N ALA A 252 38.59 -5.86 -14.90
CA ALA A 252 38.41 -6.69 -13.72
C ALA A 252 36.92 -6.89 -13.40
N TRP A 253 36.11 -5.83 -13.49
CA TRP A 253 34.65 -5.92 -13.31
C TRP A 253 33.99 -6.83 -14.36
N THR A 254 34.41 -6.73 -15.62
CA THR A 254 33.90 -7.60 -16.70
C THR A 254 34.17 -9.08 -16.40
N THR A 255 35.33 -9.38 -15.80
CA THR A 255 35.68 -10.75 -15.39
C THR A 255 34.82 -11.22 -14.20
N ILE A 256 34.60 -10.36 -13.20
CA ILE A 256 33.76 -10.66 -12.02
C ILE A 256 32.29 -10.84 -12.43
N SER A 257 31.77 -9.98 -13.29
CA SER A 257 30.37 -10.07 -13.76
C SER A 257 30.15 -11.30 -14.64
N ALA A 258 31.10 -11.68 -15.49
CA ALA A 258 31.03 -12.88 -16.31
C ALA A 258 30.97 -14.19 -15.48
N THR A 259 31.57 -14.23 -14.29
CA THR A 259 31.46 -15.39 -13.39
C THR A 259 30.12 -15.45 -12.64
N ASN A 260 29.31 -14.39 -12.71
CA ASN A 260 28.06 -14.23 -11.97
C ASN A 260 26.85 -13.98 -12.89
N LEU A 261 26.87 -14.51 -14.13
CA LEU A 261 25.86 -14.27 -15.18
C LEU A 261 24.39 -14.54 -14.78
N TYR A 262 24.17 -15.35 -13.75
CA TYR A 262 22.82 -15.72 -13.26
C TYR A 262 22.45 -15.11 -11.91
N SER A 263 23.24 -14.17 -11.39
CA SER A 263 22.96 -13.49 -10.13
C SER A 263 21.80 -12.52 -10.25
N SER A 264 21.03 -12.34 -9.16
CA SER A 264 19.97 -11.33 -9.14
C SER A 264 20.56 -9.92 -9.27
N PRO A 265 19.81 -8.94 -9.82
CA PRO A 265 20.30 -7.56 -9.97
C PRO A 265 20.83 -6.95 -8.68
N GLU A 266 20.20 -7.25 -7.54
CA GLU A 266 20.59 -6.77 -6.21
C GLU A 266 21.96 -7.32 -5.77
N ILE A 267 22.23 -8.61 -6.06
CA ILE A 267 23.52 -9.25 -5.75
C ILE A 267 24.61 -8.64 -6.65
N THR A 268 24.32 -8.50 -7.95
CA THR A 268 25.23 -7.89 -8.92
C THR A 268 25.58 -6.46 -8.54
N TYR A 269 24.60 -5.67 -8.09
CA TYR A 269 24.83 -4.30 -7.62
C TYR A 269 25.70 -4.24 -6.38
N ARG A 270 25.49 -5.11 -5.39
CA ARG A 270 26.36 -5.18 -4.19
C ARG A 270 27.80 -5.53 -4.54
N GLN A 271 28.00 -6.47 -5.46
CA GLN A 271 29.34 -6.83 -5.93
C GLN A 271 30.00 -5.67 -6.68
N PHE A 272 29.24 -4.98 -7.54
CA PHE A 272 29.72 -3.79 -8.25
C PHE A 272 30.19 -2.69 -7.28
N LYS A 273 29.35 -2.35 -6.29
CA LYS A 273 29.67 -1.35 -5.25
C LYS A 273 30.87 -1.74 -4.37
N ALA A 274 31.15 -3.02 -4.22
CA ALA A 274 32.32 -3.50 -3.48
C ALA A 274 33.60 -3.47 -4.32
N HIS A 275 33.47 -3.57 -5.64
CA HIS A 275 34.59 -3.54 -6.59
C HIS A 275 35.12 -2.12 -6.82
N TYR A 276 34.23 -1.14 -6.95
CA TYR A 276 34.55 0.28 -7.15
C TYR A 276 34.70 1.05 -5.83
#